data_AF-A0A832ISS4-F1
#
_entry.id   AF-A0A832ISS4-F1
#
_cell.length_a   1.000
_cell.length_b   1.000
_cell.length_c   1.000
_cell.angle_alpha   90.00
_cell.angle_beta   90.00
_cell.angle_gamma   90.00
#
_symmetry.space_group_name_H-M   'P 1'
#
loop_
_entity.id
_entity.type
_entity.pdbx_description
1 polymer ?
#
loop_
_entity_poly.entity_id
_entity_poly.type
_entity_poly.pdbx_seq_one_letter_code
_entity_poly.pdbx_strand_id
1 'polypeptide(L)'
;MSAISKILHWLIFLAFLGLVCTAIAANLLFSKEAIMSTFGFSLPAIGVEIPPADQLFVARIERRLTWAIHFWIGTVFFTFALFRFILFLRGKRLHRFLNLFTFTLIALIFASGLPLFLRIYVEIPAEVQQFARSAHYLLIWLFSLFVVLHIAWVLSLENGRKPGIISCMFQFRGNLLLLLAVVTLMRSPVVHAADWAKDPDYLRAVAYMEGKIGVIKGSKSIKNCPYAKCDEVADSVNRNVKMITVKTRNYPRMVAHFKKSVEKGNPLAAGKLAKFLIGRIDYRSEVPDPTLIRIGERDTGMRYDDYVKLARKSLALAAKHGDCYSMYKLAEFQRLGQLGFAKAPDVAETLYQRVVQRCDPKSFFVIMSRSRLKR
;
A
#
# COMPACT_ATOMS: atom_id res chain seq x y z
N MET A 1 -31.10 -14.96 -25.65
CA MET A 1 -30.25 -13.87 -25.13
C MET A 1 -29.13 -13.59 -26.14
N SER A 2 -28.79 -12.32 -26.37
CA SER A 2 -27.65 -11.96 -27.23
C SER A 2 -26.31 -12.37 -26.59
N ALA A 3 -25.25 -12.52 -27.39
CA ALA A 3 -23.91 -12.86 -26.90
C ALA A 3 -23.40 -11.81 -25.89
N ILE A 4 -23.59 -10.53 -26.18
CA ILE A 4 -23.24 -9.40 -25.29
C ILE A 4 -23.93 -9.54 -23.94
N SER A 5 -25.22 -9.90 -23.92
CA SER A 5 -25.97 -10.11 -22.68
C SER A 5 -25.41 -11.27 -21.86
N LYS A 6 -24.98 -12.37 -22.49
CA LYS A 6 -24.33 -13.49 -21.79
C LYS A 6 -22.97 -13.09 -21.22
N ILE A 7 -22.14 -12.36 -21.97
CA ILE A 7 -20.85 -11.85 -21.50
C ILE A 7 -21.04 -10.96 -20.27
N LEU A 8 -21.95 -9.99 -20.34
CA LEU A 8 -22.24 -9.10 -19.21
C LEU A 8 -22.73 -9.85 -17.98
N HIS A 9 -23.50 -10.94 -18.15
CA HIS A 9 -23.93 -11.77 -17.01
C HIS A 9 -22.72 -12.29 -16.23
N TRP A 10 -21.77 -12.89 -16.93
CA TRP A 10 -20.57 -13.47 -16.31
C TRP A 10 -19.63 -12.40 -15.77
N LEU A 11 -19.47 -11.26 -16.45
CA LEU A 11 -18.69 -10.14 -15.92
C LEU A 11 -19.29 -9.58 -14.63
N ILE A 12 -20.62 -9.45 -14.54
CA ILE A 12 -21.33 -9.06 -13.32
C ILE A 12 -21.09 -10.09 -12.21
N PHE A 13 -21.20 -11.39 -12.52
CA PHE A 13 -20.95 -12.45 -11.55
C PHE A 13 -19.51 -12.45 -11.02
N LEU A 14 -18.51 -12.31 -11.91
CA LEU A 14 -17.10 -12.24 -11.53
C LEU A 14 -16.78 -10.98 -10.72
N ALA A 15 -17.35 -9.83 -11.09
CA ALA A 15 -17.19 -8.60 -10.32
C ALA A 15 -17.86 -8.71 -8.94
N PHE A 16 -19.03 -9.33 -8.84
CA PHE A 16 -19.67 -9.65 -7.56
C PHE A 16 -18.81 -10.56 -6.69
N LEU A 17 -18.25 -11.62 -7.27
CA LEU A 17 -17.32 -12.50 -6.54
C LEU A 17 -16.09 -11.72 -6.06
N GLY A 18 -15.53 -10.85 -6.89
CA GLY A 18 -14.45 -9.94 -6.52
C GLY A 18 -14.82 -9.00 -5.36
N LEU A 19 -16.04 -8.45 -5.35
CA LEU A 19 -16.56 -7.63 -4.24
C LEU A 19 -16.65 -8.43 -2.94
N VAL A 20 -17.20 -9.65 -3.00
CA VAL A 20 -17.31 -10.54 -1.83
C VAL A 20 -15.93 -10.92 -1.32
N CYS A 21 -15.02 -11.37 -2.19
CA CYS A 21 -13.65 -11.72 -1.82
C CYS A 21 -12.91 -10.54 -1.20
N THR A 22 -13.03 -9.33 -1.77
CA THR A 22 -12.38 -8.13 -1.20
C THR A 22 -12.99 -7.70 0.12
N ALA A 23 -14.30 -7.84 0.30
CA ALA A 23 -14.95 -7.57 1.58
C ALA A 23 -14.52 -8.58 2.66
N ILE A 24 -14.48 -9.87 2.33
CA ILE A 24 -13.98 -10.92 3.23
C ILE A 24 -12.51 -10.67 3.56
N ALA A 25 -11.68 -10.39 2.56
CA ALA A 25 -10.28 -10.07 2.77
C ALA A 25 -10.12 -8.83 3.66
N ALA A 26 -10.88 -7.75 3.45
CA ALA A 26 -10.81 -6.52 4.25
C ALA A 26 -11.29 -6.70 5.70
N ASN A 27 -12.17 -7.67 5.96
CA ASN A 27 -12.74 -7.91 7.28
C ASN A 27 -12.03 -9.03 8.05
N LEU A 28 -11.41 -9.99 7.37
CA LEU A 28 -10.70 -11.10 8.01
C LEU A 28 -9.17 -10.94 7.92
N LEU A 29 -8.64 -10.86 6.70
CA LEU A 29 -7.19 -10.91 6.44
C LEU A 29 -6.49 -9.56 6.68
N PHE A 30 -7.15 -8.48 6.27
CA PHE A 30 -6.69 -7.09 6.40
C PHE A 30 -7.58 -6.32 7.38
N SER A 31 -8.11 -7.02 8.39
CA SER A 31 -8.75 -6.36 9.53
C SER A 31 -7.72 -5.51 10.27
N LYS A 32 -8.17 -4.48 11.01
CA LYS A 32 -7.21 -3.62 11.71
C LYS A 32 -6.44 -4.44 12.73
N GLU A 33 -7.13 -5.37 13.36
CA GLU A 33 -6.66 -6.28 14.38
C GLU A 33 -5.63 -7.26 13.77
N ALA A 34 -5.88 -7.79 12.58
CA ALA A 34 -4.94 -8.64 11.85
C ALA A 34 -3.70 -7.87 11.41
N ILE A 35 -3.86 -6.66 10.86
CA ILE A 35 -2.71 -5.82 10.49
C ILE A 35 -1.91 -5.43 11.74
N MET A 36 -2.57 -5.09 12.83
CA MET A 36 -1.92 -4.76 14.09
C MET A 36 -1.20 -5.96 14.71
N SER A 37 -1.80 -7.16 14.65
CA SER A 37 -1.11 -8.39 15.06
C SER A 37 0.09 -8.68 14.16
N THR A 38 0.03 -8.29 12.87
CA THR A 38 1.19 -8.37 11.99
C THR A 38 2.33 -7.47 12.39
N PHE A 39 2.01 -6.31 12.96
CA PHE A 39 3.04 -5.49 13.57
C PHE A 39 3.68 -6.17 14.77
N GLY A 40 2.88 -6.88 15.59
CA GLY A 40 3.37 -7.66 16.72
C GLY A 40 4.34 -8.78 16.37
N PHE A 41 4.30 -9.35 15.16
CA PHE A 41 5.30 -10.35 14.74
C PHE A 41 6.37 -9.80 13.78
N SER A 42 5.97 -8.93 12.85
CA SER A 42 6.85 -8.43 11.78
C SER A 42 7.77 -7.32 12.28
N LEU A 43 7.22 -6.40 13.09
CA LEU A 43 7.99 -5.26 13.54
C LEU A 43 9.04 -5.65 14.57
N PRO A 44 8.80 -6.59 15.52
CA PRO A 44 9.88 -7.16 16.32
C PRO A 44 10.97 -7.88 15.53
N ALA A 45 10.63 -8.51 14.40
CA ALA A 45 11.62 -9.18 13.54
C ALA A 45 12.61 -8.17 12.91
N ILE A 46 12.15 -6.93 12.70
CA ILE A 46 12.97 -5.77 12.33
C ILE A 46 13.12 -4.78 13.50
N GLY A 47 12.89 -5.23 14.74
CA GLY A 47 12.73 -4.49 16.02
C GLY A 47 12.38 -3.00 15.89
N VAL A 48 11.34 -2.72 15.12
CA VAL A 48 10.54 -1.51 15.27
C VAL A 48 9.51 -1.86 16.35
N GLU A 49 9.31 -0.97 17.31
CA GLU A 49 8.15 -1.06 18.21
C GLU A 49 7.35 0.22 17.98
N ILE A 50 6.21 0.08 17.30
CA ILE A 50 5.31 1.19 17.04
C ILE A 50 4.26 1.20 18.16
N PRO A 51 3.96 2.33 18.81
CA PRO A 51 2.89 2.40 19.80
C PRO A 51 1.55 1.91 19.23
N PRO A 52 0.67 1.26 20.02
CA PRO A 52 -0.61 0.75 19.52
C PRO A 52 -1.49 1.77 18.78
N ALA A 53 -1.42 3.05 19.19
CA ALA A 53 -2.12 4.14 18.52
C ALA A 53 -1.62 4.37 17.08
N ASP A 54 -0.30 4.38 16.90
CA ASP A 54 0.35 4.55 15.59
C ASP A 54 0.17 3.28 14.73
N GLN A 55 0.20 2.09 15.34
CA GLN A 55 -0.15 0.83 14.67
C GLN A 55 -1.58 0.88 14.13
N LEU A 56 -2.54 1.34 14.93
CA LEU A 56 -3.93 1.49 14.52
C LEU A 56 -4.08 2.52 13.39
N PHE A 57 -3.31 3.61 13.44
CA PHE A 57 -3.29 4.62 12.37
C PHE A 57 -2.76 4.03 11.06
N VAL A 58 -1.62 3.33 11.10
CA VAL A 58 -1.04 2.67 9.92
C VAL A 58 -1.98 1.58 9.40
N ALA A 59 -2.58 0.77 10.27
CA ALA A 59 -3.57 -0.24 9.90
C ALA A 59 -4.80 0.37 9.22
N ARG A 60 -5.24 1.58 9.63
CA ARG A 60 -6.33 2.31 8.95
C ARG A 60 -5.91 2.78 7.55
N ILE A 61 -4.67 3.22 7.36
CA ILE A 61 -4.14 3.64 6.05
C ILE A 61 -3.97 2.44 5.13
N GLU A 62 -3.39 1.34 5.61
CA GLU A 62 -3.14 0.14 4.80
C GLU A 62 -4.47 -0.47 4.33
N ARG A 63 -5.44 -0.60 5.25
CA ARG A 63 -6.80 -1.05 4.94
C ARG A 63 -7.54 -0.12 3.96
N ARG A 64 -7.14 1.15 3.81
CA ARG A 64 -7.71 2.07 2.80
C ARG A 64 -7.50 1.56 1.39
N LEU A 65 -6.35 0.93 1.10
CA LEU A 65 -6.05 0.41 -0.23
C LEU A 65 -7.04 -0.70 -0.61
N THR A 66 -7.30 -1.63 0.31
CA THR A 66 -8.26 -2.72 0.10
C THR A 66 -9.67 -2.20 -0.15
N TRP A 67 -10.12 -1.20 0.63
CA TRP A 67 -11.42 -0.57 0.40
C TRP A 67 -11.49 0.26 -0.89
N ALA A 68 -10.37 0.85 -1.33
CA ALA A 68 -10.31 1.53 -2.62
C ALA A 68 -10.45 0.54 -3.78
N ILE A 69 -9.77 -0.61 -3.71
CA ILE A 69 -9.94 -1.69 -4.69
C ILE A 69 -11.39 -2.19 -4.70
N HIS A 70 -11.96 -2.44 -3.52
CA HIS A 70 -13.36 -2.84 -3.38
C HIS A 70 -14.31 -1.83 -4.04
N PHE A 71 -14.12 -0.53 -3.79
CA PHE A 71 -14.92 0.52 -4.42
C PHE A 71 -14.81 0.50 -5.95
N TRP A 72 -13.60 0.41 -6.50
CA TRP A 72 -13.40 0.38 -7.96
C TRP A 72 -14.01 -0.85 -8.63
N ILE A 73 -13.90 -2.03 -8.01
CA ILE A 73 -14.61 -3.23 -8.47
C ILE A 73 -16.14 -3.00 -8.38
N GLY A 74 -16.61 -2.33 -7.33
CA GLY A 74 -18.02 -1.92 -7.18
C GLY A 74 -18.51 -1.01 -8.30
N THR A 75 -17.69 -0.05 -8.73
CA THR A 75 -17.99 0.81 -9.89
C THR A 75 -18.10 -0.03 -11.16
N VAL A 76 -17.16 -0.93 -11.42
CA VAL A 76 -17.21 -1.84 -12.59
C VAL A 76 -18.46 -2.72 -12.56
N PHE A 77 -18.79 -3.29 -11.41
CA PHE A 77 -19.99 -4.08 -11.18
C PHE A 77 -21.26 -3.28 -11.49
N PHE A 78 -21.38 -2.07 -10.97
CA PHE A 78 -22.51 -1.17 -11.23
C PHE A 78 -22.61 -0.80 -12.73
N THR A 79 -21.49 -0.47 -13.38
CA THR A 79 -21.46 -0.12 -14.81
C THR A 79 -21.94 -1.29 -15.68
N PHE A 80 -21.46 -2.52 -15.43
CA PHE A 80 -21.93 -3.68 -16.19
C PHE A 80 -23.40 -3.98 -15.94
N ALA A 81 -23.88 -3.83 -14.70
CA ALA A 81 -25.29 -3.99 -14.35
C ALA A 81 -26.17 -2.95 -15.08
N LEU A 82 -25.75 -1.68 -15.12
CA LEU A 82 -26.44 -0.62 -15.84
C LEU A 82 -26.52 -0.92 -17.34
N PHE A 83 -25.41 -1.30 -17.96
CA PHE A 83 -25.39 -1.62 -19.39
C PHE A 83 -26.28 -2.83 -19.71
N ARG A 84 -26.25 -3.86 -18.86
CA ARG A 84 -27.16 -5.01 -18.97
C ARG A 84 -28.63 -4.58 -18.81
N PHE A 85 -28.94 -3.72 -17.85
CA PHE A 85 -30.31 -3.24 -17.62
C PHE A 85 -30.87 -2.53 -18.87
N ILE A 86 -30.09 -1.64 -19.48
CA ILE A 86 -30.47 -0.93 -20.72
C ILE A 86 -30.81 -1.91 -21.85
N LEU A 87 -30.01 -2.97 -22.04
CA LEU A 87 -30.26 -4.00 -23.06
C LEU A 87 -31.57 -4.78 -22.83
N PHE A 88 -32.07 -4.83 -21.60
CA PHE A 88 -33.27 -5.59 -21.22
C PHE A 88 -34.55 -4.75 -21.10
N LEU A 89 -34.50 -3.44 -21.29
CA LEU A 89 -35.69 -2.58 -21.29
C LEU A 89 -36.74 -3.01 -22.34
N ARG A 90 -36.32 -3.72 -23.38
CA ARG A 90 -37.18 -4.23 -24.48
C ARG A 90 -37.68 -5.68 -24.27
N GLY A 91 -37.49 -6.28 -23.09
CA GLY A 91 -37.83 -7.68 -22.82
C GLY A 91 -39.28 -7.98 -22.44
N LYS A 92 -39.62 -9.27 -22.26
CA LYS A 92 -40.92 -9.74 -21.73
C LYS A 92 -41.16 -9.20 -20.30
N ARG A 93 -42.43 -8.99 -19.91
CA ARG A 93 -42.84 -8.32 -18.65
C ARG A 93 -42.17 -8.89 -17.39
N LEU A 94 -42.18 -10.20 -17.19
CA LEU A 94 -41.57 -10.86 -16.01
C LEU A 94 -40.04 -10.68 -15.98
N HIS A 95 -39.37 -10.78 -17.13
CA HIS A 95 -37.92 -10.58 -17.21
C HIS A 95 -37.54 -9.12 -16.97
N ARG A 96 -38.38 -8.17 -17.41
CA ARG A 96 -38.20 -6.74 -17.08
C ARG A 96 -38.30 -6.50 -15.57
N PHE A 97 -39.29 -7.10 -14.91
CA PHE A 97 -39.45 -6.96 -13.45
C PHE A 97 -38.24 -7.50 -12.67
N LEU A 98 -37.79 -8.73 -12.96
CA LEU A 98 -36.63 -9.33 -12.28
C LEU A 98 -35.34 -8.53 -12.53
N ASN A 99 -35.12 -8.06 -13.77
CA ASN A 99 -33.96 -7.22 -14.08
C ASN A 99 -34.04 -5.85 -13.40
N LEU A 100 -35.22 -5.24 -13.33
CA LEU A 100 -35.43 -3.98 -12.62
C LEU A 100 -35.14 -4.15 -11.13
N PHE A 101 -35.70 -5.18 -10.49
CA PHE A 101 -35.42 -5.49 -9.09
C PHE A 101 -33.92 -5.68 -8.83
N THR A 102 -33.26 -6.49 -9.67
CA THR A 102 -31.81 -6.74 -9.56
C THR A 102 -31.01 -5.44 -9.72
N PHE A 103 -31.33 -4.64 -10.73
CA PHE A 103 -30.65 -3.37 -10.99
C PHE A 103 -30.86 -2.37 -9.87
N THR A 104 -32.09 -2.21 -9.38
CA THR A 104 -32.41 -1.33 -8.25
C THR A 104 -31.62 -1.74 -7.02
N LEU A 105 -31.54 -3.04 -6.71
CA LEU A 105 -30.76 -3.52 -5.57
C LEU A 105 -29.27 -3.20 -5.71
N ILE A 106 -28.69 -3.43 -6.90
CA ILE A 106 -27.29 -3.08 -7.19
C ILE A 106 -27.06 -1.56 -7.09
N ALA A 107 -27.99 -0.74 -7.60
CA ALA A 107 -27.91 0.70 -7.53
C ALA A 107 -27.94 1.21 -6.08
N LEU A 108 -28.80 0.63 -5.23
CA LEU A 108 -28.85 0.96 -3.81
C LEU A 108 -27.59 0.52 -3.06
N ILE A 109 -27.01 -0.64 -3.40
CA ILE A 109 -25.70 -1.07 -2.85
C ILE A 109 -24.64 -0.04 -3.24
N PHE A 110 -24.57 0.36 -4.51
CA PHE A 110 -23.58 1.35 -4.95
C PHE A 110 -23.78 2.72 -4.28
N ALA A 111 -25.02 3.20 -4.24
CA ALA A 111 -25.37 4.48 -3.62
C ALA A 111 -25.06 4.51 -2.13
N SER A 112 -25.31 3.42 -1.39
CA SER A 112 -24.93 3.30 0.02
C SER A 112 -23.42 3.15 0.24
N GLY A 113 -22.68 2.60 -0.74
CA GLY A 113 -21.22 2.50 -0.68
C GLY A 113 -20.50 3.83 -0.96
N LEU A 114 -21.10 4.70 -1.77
CA LEU A 114 -20.47 5.94 -2.23
C LEU A 114 -20.11 6.92 -1.09
N PRO A 115 -20.98 7.24 -0.12
CA PRO A 115 -20.61 8.06 1.04
C PRO A 115 -19.48 7.44 1.87
N LEU A 116 -19.44 6.11 1.98
CA LEU A 116 -18.39 5.42 2.75
C LEU A 116 -17.01 5.56 2.10
N PHE A 117 -16.96 5.74 0.78
CA PHE A 117 -15.75 6.04 0.03
C PHE A 117 -15.43 7.54 0.07
N LEU A 118 -16.41 8.41 -0.22
CA LEU A 118 -16.21 9.86 -0.35
C LEU A 118 -15.79 10.57 0.94
N ARG A 119 -16.10 10.01 2.11
CA ARG A 119 -15.70 10.56 3.43
C ARG A 119 -14.19 10.80 3.62
N ILE A 120 -13.36 10.30 2.70
CA ILE A 120 -11.91 10.52 2.68
C ILE A 120 -11.52 11.83 1.98
N TYR A 121 -12.42 12.44 1.22
CA TYR A 121 -12.20 13.67 0.45
C TYR A 121 -13.08 14.82 0.93
N VAL A 122 -14.29 14.49 1.40
CA VAL A 122 -15.26 15.45 1.91
C VAL A 122 -15.73 15.05 3.29
N GLU A 123 -16.06 16.03 4.11
CA GLU A 123 -16.63 15.78 5.43
C GLU A 123 -18.06 15.26 5.30
N ILE A 124 -18.30 14.05 5.81
CA ILE A 124 -19.63 13.42 5.80
C ILE A 124 -20.04 13.17 7.25
N PRO A 125 -21.23 13.64 7.69
CA PRO A 125 -21.70 13.47 9.06
C PRO A 125 -21.67 12.00 9.52
N ALA A 126 -21.34 11.78 10.79
CA ALA A 126 -21.19 10.44 11.35
C ALA A 126 -22.48 9.61 11.22
N GLU A 127 -23.64 10.24 11.40
CA GLU A 127 -24.97 9.64 11.24
C GLU A 127 -25.19 9.11 9.82
N VAL A 128 -24.84 9.90 8.80
CA VAL A 128 -24.93 9.51 7.39
C VAL A 128 -23.99 8.34 7.10
N GLN A 129 -22.77 8.35 7.64
CA GLN A 129 -21.84 7.22 7.49
C GLN A 129 -22.37 5.94 8.14
N GLN A 130 -22.98 6.05 9.33
CA GLN A 130 -23.54 4.90 10.04
C GLN A 130 -24.75 4.33 9.30
N PHE A 131 -25.67 5.19 8.86
CA PHE A 131 -26.81 4.80 8.04
C PHE A 131 -26.36 4.13 6.75
N ALA A 132 -25.45 4.76 6.00
CA ALA A 132 -24.91 4.22 4.75
C ALA A 132 -24.27 2.85 4.96
N ARG A 133 -23.51 2.65 6.06
CA ARG A 133 -22.90 1.35 6.39
C ARG A 133 -23.95 0.28 6.67
N SER A 134 -24.95 0.58 7.51
CA SER A 134 -26.01 -0.38 7.84
C SER A 134 -26.83 -0.75 6.61
N ALA A 135 -27.21 0.24 5.80
CA ALA A 135 -27.90 0.02 4.53
C ALA A 135 -27.07 -0.84 3.59
N HIS A 136 -25.78 -0.52 3.39
CA HIS A 136 -24.89 -1.27 2.50
C HIS A 136 -24.77 -2.75 2.93
N TYR A 137 -24.60 -3.00 4.24
CA TYR A 137 -24.56 -4.36 4.79
C TYR A 137 -25.87 -5.12 4.60
N LEU A 138 -27.02 -4.49 4.88
CA LEU A 138 -28.32 -5.13 4.67
C LEU A 138 -28.55 -5.48 3.20
N LEU A 139 -28.26 -4.53 2.30
CA LEU A 139 -28.48 -4.69 0.87
C LEU A 139 -27.58 -5.78 0.26
N ILE A 140 -26.31 -5.89 0.69
CA ILE A 140 -25.43 -6.95 0.19
C ILE A 140 -25.87 -8.34 0.67
N TRP A 141 -26.39 -8.47 1.90
CA TRP A 141 -26.97 -9.73 2.39
C TRP A 141 -28.21 -10.12 1.60
N LEU A 142 -29.12 -9.17 1.36
CA LEU A 142 -30.31 -9.39 0.55
C LEU A 142 -29.95 -9.80 -0.89
N PHE A 143 -28.98 -9.13 -1.50
CA PHE A 143 -28.51 -9.46 -2.84
C PHE A 143 -27.83 -10.84 -2.89
N SER A 144 -27.04 -11.19 -1.87
CA SER A 144 -26.39 -12.49 -1.77
C SER A 144 -27.42 -13.62 -1.65
N LEU A 145 -28.45 -13.44 -0.82
CA LEU A 145 -29.57 -14.38 -0.73
C LEU A 145 -30.27 -14.53 -2.09
N PHE A 146 -30.54 -13.42 -2.78
CA PHE A 146 -31.12 -13.45 -4.12
C PHE A 146 -30.26 -14.23 -5.12
N VAL A 147 -28.93 -14.03 -5.10
CA VAL A 147 -28.00 -14.77 -5.97
C VAL A 147 -28.03 -16.27 -5.66
N VAL A 148 -28.01 -16.67 -4.38
CA VAL A 148 -28.10 -18.09 -3.99
C VAL A 148 -29.42 -18.71 -4.45
N LEU A 149 -30.54 -18.03 -4.22
CA LEU A 149 -31.86 -18.48 -4.69
C LEU A 149 -31.93 -18.55 -6.21
N HIS A 150 -31.33 -17.59 -6.91
CA HIS A 150 -31.25 -17.59 -8.37
C HIS A 150 -30.46 -18.81 -8.89
N ILE A 151 -29.30 -19.11 -8.31
CA ILE A 151 -28.49 -20.28 -8.67
C ILE A 151 -29.27 -21.57 -8.40
N ALA A 152 -29.87 -21.71 -7.21
CA ALA A 152 -30.66 -22.88 -6.86
C ALA A 152 -31.85 -23.09 -7.81
N TRP A 153 -32.54 -22.01 -8.19
CA TRP A 153 -33.63 -22.05 -9.15
C TRP A 153 -33.17 -22.46 -10.55
N VAL A 154 -32.04 -21.92 -11.03
CA VAL A 154 -31.47 -22.31 -12.34
C VAL A 154 -31.06 -23.78 -12.34
N LEU A 155 -30.41 -24.26 -11.28
CA LEU A 155 -30.04 -25.68 -11.13
C LEU A 155 -31.27 -26.60 -11.11
N SER A 156 -32.33 -26.22 -10.39
CA SER A 156 -33.59 -26.96 -10.36
C SER A 156 -34.24 -27.04 -11.75
N LEU A 157 -34.19 -25.94 -12.53
CA LEU A 157 -34.69 -25.94 -13.90
C LEU A 157 -33.85 -26.81 -14.84
N GLU A 158 -32.52 -26.73 -14.73
CA GLU A 158 -31.57 -27.53 -15.52
C GLU A 158 -31.80 -29.02 -15.32
N ASN A 159 -31.93 -29.47 -14.07
CA ASN A 159 -32.06 -30.89 -13.72
C ASN A 159 -33.47 -31.45 -13.93
N GLY A 160 -34.48 -30.59 -14.07
CA GLY A 160 -35.89 -31.00 -14.14
C GLY A 160 -36.55 -30.71 -15.47
N ARG A 161 -36.90 -29.44 -15.70
CA ARG A 161 -37.88 -29.07 -16.74
C ARG A 161 -37.25 -28.57 -18.04
N LYS A 162 -36.01 -28.08 -17.99
CA LYS A 162 -35.37 -27.37 -19.11
C LYS A 162 -33.85 -27.62 -19.10
N PRO A 163 -33.40 -28.82 -19.54
CA PRO A 163 -31.98 -29.10 -19.66
C PRO A 163 -31.32 -28.18 -20.69
N GLY A 164 -30.06 -27.80 -20.46
CA GLY A 164 -29.24 -26.97 -21.34
C GLY A 164 -29.35 -25.45 -21.13
N ILE A 165 -30.01 -24.96 -20.06
CA ILE A 165 -30.06 -23.53 -19.72
C ILE A 165 -28.66 -23.03 -19.37
N ILE A 166 -27.92 -23.76 -18.54
CA ILE A 166 -26.56 -23.39 -18.13
C ILE A 166 -25.63 -23.45 -19.34
N SER A 167 -25.65 -24.54 -20.11
CA SER A 167 -24.86 -24.68 -21.33
C SER A 167 -25.15 -23.57 -22.35
N CYS A 168 -26.41 -23.13 -22.47
CA CYS A 168 -26.78 -21.99 -23.30
C CYS A 168 -26.15 -20.66 -22.81
N MET A 169 -25.86 -20.51 -21.52
CA MET A 169 -25.14 -19.33 -20.99
C MET A 169 -23.64 -19.35 -21.29
N PHE A 170 -23.06 -20.52 -21.59
CA PHE A 170 -21.64 -20.69 -21.93
C PHE A 170 -21.37 -20.86 -23.43
N GLN A 171 -22.38 -21.22 -24.24
CA GLN A 171 -22.23 -21.31 -25.68
C GLN A 171 -22.08 -19.92 -26.30
N PHE A 172 -20.81 -19.54 -26.50
CA PHE A 172 -20.38 -18.43 -27.32
C PHE A 172 -19.87 -19.01 -28.65
N ARG A 173 -20.64 -18.85 -29.74
CA ARG A 173 -20.04 -18.96 -31.08
C ARG A 173 -19.21 -17.70 -31.28
N GLY A 174 -17.91 -17.77 -31.02
CA GLY A 174 -16.97 -16.67 -31.25
C GLY A 174 -15.88 -16.54 -30.19
N ASN A 175 -14.68 -16.98 -30.59
CA ASN A 175 -13.33 -16.66 -30.11
C ASN A 175 -13.08 -16.48 -28.60
N LEU A 176 -12.59 -17.60 -28.06
CA LEU A 176 -11.82 -17.80 -26.83
C LEU A 176 -10.47 -17.04 -26.89
N LEU A 177 -10.45 -15.73 -26.68
CA LEU A 177 -9.20 -14.94 -26.71
C LEU A 177 -9.04 -13.91 -25.59
N LEU A 178 -9.84 -14.01 -24.51
CA LEU A 178 -9.81 -13.03 -23.41
C LEU A 178 -9.56 -13.63 -22.01
N LEU A 179 -8.94 -14.81 -21.92
CA LEU A 179 -8.67 -15.49 -20.64
C LEU A 179 -7.19 -15.81 -20.39
N LEU A 180 -6.28 -15.22 -21.18
CA LEU A 180 -4.83 -15.41 -21.05
C LEU A 180 -4.11 -14.07 -20.79
N ALA A 181 -4.44 -13.39 -19.68
CA ALA A 181 -3.77 -12.13 -19.32
C ALA A 181 -3.63 -11.85 -17.81
N VAL A 182 -3.72 -12.85 -16.93
CA VAL A 182 -3.67 -12.60 -15.46
C VAL A 182 -2.61 -13.42 -14.71
N VAL A 183 -1.89 -14.34 -15.34
CA VAL A 183 -0.84 -15.10 -14.62
C VAL A 183 0.47 -15.07 -15.38
N THR A 184 1.25 -14.01 -15.19
CA THR A 184 2.73 -14.12 -15.18
C THR A 184 3.38 -12.86 -14.59
N LEU A 185 4.42 -13.12 -13.78
CA LEU A 185 5.50 -12.22 -13.32
C LEU A 185 5.38 -11.64 -11.90
N MET A 186 5.50 -12.53 -10.91
CA MET A 186 6.44 -12.31 -9.80
C MET A 186 7.58 -13.34 -9.87
N ARG A 187 8.73 -12.92 -10.41
CA ARG A 187 10.04 -13.50 -10.11
C ARG A 187 11.04 -12.35 -10.16
N SER A 188 11.55 -11.96 -9.00
CA SER A 188 12.74 -11.11 -8.91
C SER A 188 13.97 -12.02 -8.86
N PRO A 189 15.04 -11.74 -9.63
CA PRO A 189 16.31 -12.42 -9.45
C PRO A 189 16.99 -11.87 -8.19
N VAL A 190 17.32 -12.77 -7.26
CA VAL A 190 18.26 -12.48 -6.17
C VAL A 190 19.66 -12.55 -6.77
N VAL A 191 20.32 -11.41 -6.88
CA VAL A 191 21.75 -11.35 -7.26
C VAL A 191 22.60 -11.52 -6.01
N HIS A 192 23.58 -12.41 -6.11
CA HIS A 192 24.51 -12.81 -5.05
C HIS A 192 25.20 -11.63 -4.36
N ALA A 193 25.00 -11.51 -3.06
CA ALA A 193 25.83 -10.73 -2.15
C ALA A 193 26.40 -11.65 -1.06
N ALA A 194 27.20 -12.63 -1.47
CA ALA A 194 27.62 -13.72 -0.58
C ALA A 194 28.69 -13.33 0.45
N ASP A 195 29.41 -12.21 0.25
CA ASP A 195 30.50 -11.80 1.14
C ASP A 195 30.21 -10.51 1.91
N TRP A 196 29.59 -9.51 1.29
CA TRP A 196 29.24 -8.23 1.95
C TRP A 196 28.17 -8.36 3.03
N ALA A 197 27.29 -9.38 2.92
CA ALA A 197 26.26 -9.65 3.92
C ALA A 197 26.84 -10.24 5.22
N LYS A 198 28.11 -10.68 5.21
CA LYS A 198 28.81 -11.24 6.37
C LYS A 198 29.68 -10.22 7.12
N ASP A 199 29.77 -8.97 6.66
CA ASP A 199 30.54 -7.93 7.34
C ASP A 199 29.98 -7.68 8.75
N PRO A 200 30.79 -7.87 9.82
CA PRO A 200 30.32 -7.74 11.19
C PRO A 200 29.82 -6.33 11.52
N ASP A 201 30.36 -5.29 10.88
CA ASP A 201 29.88 -3.92 11.08
C ASP A 201 28.55 -3.69 10.36
N TYR A 202 28.36 -4.26 9.17
CA TYR A 202 27.07 -4.23 8.48
C TYR A 202 25.98 -4.95 9.30
N LEU A 203 26.27 -6.15 9.79
CA LEU A 203 25.33 -6.93 10.60
C LEU A 203 24.97 -6.23 11.91
N ARG A 204 25.94 -5.63 12.61
CA ARG A 204 25.67 -4.82 13.81
C ARG A 204 24.87 -3.57 13.49
N ALA A 205 25.18 -2.88 12.40
CA ALA A 205 24.43 -1.70 11.98
C ALA A 205 22.97 -2.04 11.65
N VAL A 206 22.74 -3.15 10.95
CA VAL A 206 21.40 -3.68 10.69
C VAL A 206 20.71 -4.05 12.00
N ALA A 207 21.40 -4.70 12.95
CA ALA A 207 20.82 -5.02 14.25
C ALA A 207 20.41 -3.78 15.07
N TYR A 208 21.19 -2.69 15.06
CA TYR A 208 20.77 -1.41 15.67
C TYR A 208 19.63 -0.73 14.88
N MET A 209 19.69 -0.75 13.55
CA MET A 209 18.64 -0.22 12.68
C MET A 209 17.33 -0.96 12.91
N GLU A 210 17.41 -2.26 13.16
CA GLU A 210 16.33 -3.14 13.51
C GLU A 210 16.06 -3.18 15.01
N GLY A 211 16.63 -2.32 15.86
CA GLY A 211 16.34 -2.31 17.30
C GLY A 211 16.58 -3.63 18.06
N LYS A 212 17.29 -4.60 17.47
CA LYS A 212 17.67 -5.86 18.12
C LYS A 212 18.71 -5.64 19.23
N ILE A 213 19.49 -4.57 19.12
CA ILE A 213 20.47 -4.15 20.13
C ILE A 213 20.39 -2.64 20.38
N GLY A 214 20.63 -2.25 21.64
CA GLY A 214 20.83 -0.85 22.05
C GLY A 214 19.61 0.06 22.08
N VAL A 215 18.41 -0.45 22.36
CA VAL A 215 17.20 0.38 22.50
C VAL A 215 17.36 1.39 23.64
N ILE A 216 17.20 2.69 23.34
CA ILE A 216 17.20 3.75 24.34
C ILE A 216 15.77 3.89 24.88
N LYS A 217 15.58 3.89 26.20
CA LYS A 217 14.28 4.17 26.81
C LYS A 217 14.22 5.64 27.21
N GLY A 218 13.20 6.36 26.77
CA GLY A 218 12.98 7.75 27.15
C GLY A 218 11.52 8.01 27.51
N SER A 219 11.28 8.79 28.55
CA SER A 219 9.92 9.12 28.98
C SER A 219 9.42 10.36 28.23
N LYS A 220 8.26 10.28 27.57
CA LYS A 220 7.62 11.42 26.87
C LYS A 220 6.29 11.77 27.50
N SER A 221 6.08 13.07 27.73
CA SER A 221 4.81 13.65 28.18
C SER A 221 3.86 13.79 26.99
N ILE A 222 2.63 13.30 27.12
CA ILE A 222 1.54 13.53 26.14
C ILE A 222 0.39 14.24 26.84
N LYS A 223 -0.06 15.37 26.27
CA LYS A 223 -1.28 16.06 26.66
C LYS A 223 -2.48 15.51 25.89
N ASN A 224 -3.57 15.19 26.60
CA ASN A 224 -4.88 14.71 26.07
C ASN A 224 -4.83 13.41 25.23
N CYS A 225 -4.80 12.25 25.89
CA CYS A 225 -4.85 10.93 25.26
C CYS A 225 -6.32 10.48 24.98
N PRO A 226 -6.73 10.21 23.73
CA PRO A 226 -8.13 9.87 23.39
C PRO A 226 -8.41 8.35 23.32
N TYR A 227 -7.67 7.49 24.03
CA TYR A 227 -7.75 6.02 23.90
C TYR A 227 -8.08 5.30 25.21
N ALA A 228 -8.91 4.24 25.15
CA ALA A 228 -9.29 3.40 26.31
C ALA A 228 -8.12 2.70 27.02
N LYS A 229 -6.97 2.49 26.35
CA LYS A 229 -5.73 2.01 26.99
C LYS A 229 -5.12 3.01 27.98
N CYS A 230 -5.59 4.25 28.00
CA CYS A 230 -5.16 5.26 28.96
C CYS A 230 -5.87 5.12 30.32
N ASP A 231 -6.83 4.19 30.46
CA ASP A 231 -7.54 3.90 31.72
C ASP A 231 -6.82 2.86 32.60
N GLU A 232 -5.87 2.09 32.04
CA GLU A 232 -5.14 1.02 32.76
C GLU A 232 -3.93 1.53 33.57
N VAL A 233 -3.56 2.81 33.45
CA VAL A 233 -2.44 3.40 34.20
C VAL A 233 -2.95 4.63 34.95
N ALA A 234 -3.47 4.37 36.15
CA ALA A 234 -3.81 5.37 37.14
C ALA A 234 -2.56 5.66 37.98
N ASP A 235 -1.87 6.76 37.64
CA ASP A 235 -1.15 7.54 38.66
C ASP A 235 -1.80 8.93 38.67
N SER A 236 -2.54 9.19 39.75
CA SER A 236 -2.99 10.50 40.17
C SER A 236 -1.74 11.38 40.36
N VAL A 237 -1.60 12.48 39.63
CA VAL A 237 -1.54 13.83 40.24
C VAL A 237 -1.65 14.94 39.16
N ASN A 238 -1.74 14.63 37.87
CA ASN A 238 -1.97 15.66 36.84
C ASN A 238 -2.74 15.09 35.64
N ARG A 239 -4.06 15.30 35.61
CA ARG A 239 -4.99 14.70 34.62
C ARG A 239 -4.67 15.01 33.15
N ASN A 240 -3.82 16.00 32.89
CA ASN A 240 -3.55 16.50 31.54
C ASN A 240 -2.18 16.14 30.98
N VAL A 241 -1.29 15.47 31.73
CA VAL A 241 0.06 15.09 31.25
C VAL A 241 0.39 13.69 31.73
N LYS A 242 0.44 12.71 30.81
CA LYS A 242 0.87 11.34 31.12
C LYS A 242 2.26 11.06 30.53
N MET A 243 3.15 10.48 31.35
CA MET A 243 4.50 10.08 30.94
C MET A 243 4.47 8.65 30.40
N ILE A 244 4.79 8.47 29.11
CA ILE A 244 4.93 7.14 28.50
C ILE A 244 6.41 6.82 28.29
N THR A 245 6.83 5.60 28.63
CA THR A 245 8.17 5.11 28.29
C THR A 245 8.20 4.73 26.82
N VAL A 246 8.92 5.51 26.01
CA VAL A 246 9.11 5.26 24.57
C VAL A 246 10.47 4.62 24.37
N LYS A 247 10.48 3.46 23.73
CA LYS A 247 11.69 2.77 23.26
C LYS A 247 12.10 3.36 21.91
N THR A 248 13.31 3.88 21.80
CA THR A 248 13.83 4.49 20.58
C THR A 248 15.08 3.77 20.06
N ARG A 249 15.19 3.77 18.72
CA ARG A 249 16.36 3.40 17.91
C ARG A 249 17.64 4.06 18.43
N ASN A 250 18.72 3.33 18.74
CA ASN A 250 20.04 3.95 18.90
C ASN A 250 20.68 4.19 17.52
N TYR A 251 20.12 5.19 16.85
CA TYR A 251 20.59 5.64 15.56
C TYR A 251 22.05 6.13 15.57
N PRO A 252 22.62 6.73 16.64
CA PRO A 252 24.03 7.10 16.65
C PRO A 252 24.95 5.87 16.49
N ARG A 253 24.69 4.78 17.22
CA ARG A 253 25.45 3.53 17.09
C ARG A 253 25.21 2.85 15.75
N MET A 254 23.97 2.87 15.26
CA MET A 254 23.63 2.37 13.93
C MET A 254 24.45 3.07 12.84
N VAL A 255 24.47 4.41 12.83
CA VAL A 255 25.22 5.21 11.85
C VAL A 255 26.72 4.93 11.97
N ALA A 256 27.26 4.84 13.18
CA ALA A 256 28.67 4.55 13.40
C ALA A 256 29.10 3.20 12.78
N HIS A 257 28.29 2.15 12.95
CA HIS A 257 28.59 0.84 12.34
C HIS A 257 28.38 0.83 10.82
N PHE A 258 27.31 1.44 10.30
CA PHE A 258 27.15 1.57 8.85
C PHE A 258 28.32 2.35 8.24
N LYS A 259 28.79 3.42 8.88
CA LYS A 259 29.94 4.21 8.43
C LYS A 259 31.20 3.36 8.29
N LYS A 260 31.52 2.54 9.31
CA LYS A 260 32.67 1.61 9.26
C LYS A 260 32.56 0.62 8.10
N SER A 261 31.36 0.08 7.88
CA SER A 261 31.11 -0.85 6.77
C SER A 261 31.23 -0.16 5.39
N VAL A 262 30.72 1.07 5.27
CA VAL A 262 30.87 1.91 4.08
C VAL A 262 32.34 2.25 3.80
N GLU A 263 33.14 2.47 4.83
CA GLU A 263 34.58 2.73 4.70
C GLU A 263 35.36 1.52 4.18
N LYS A 264 34.88 0.30 4.43
CA LYS A 264 35.40 -0.94 3.82
C LYS A 264 34.91 -1.17 2.38
N GLY A 265 34.12 -0.25 1.82
CA GLY A 265 33.57 -0.36 0.47
C GLY A 265 32.28 -1.17 0.35
N ASN A 266 31.60 -1.48 1.46
CA ASN A 266 30.39 -2.33 1.43
C ASN A 266 29.20 -1.59 0.77
N PRO A 267 28.73 -2.04 -0.41
CA PRO A 267 27.67 -1.33 -1.14
C PRO A 267 26.28 -1.52 -0.51
N LEU A 268 26.04 -2.62 0.22
CA LEU A 268 24.78 -2.86 0.93
C LEU A 268 24.62 -1.92 2.11
N ALA A 269 25.69 -1.75 2.87
CA ALA A 269 25.77 -0.76 3.95
C ALA A 269 25.57 0.65 3.41
N ALA A 270 26.24 0.97 2.30
CA ALA A 270 26.16 2.26 1.64
C ALA A 270 24.73 2.59 1.18
N GLY A 271 24.04 1.65 0.54
CA GLY A 271 22.67 1.84 0.07
C GLY A 271 21.68 2.04 1.23
N LYS A 272 21.77 1.21 2.29
CA LYS A 272 20.92 1.36 3.48
C LYS A 272 21.20 2.66 4.23
N LEU A 273 22.47 3.03 4.40
CA LEU A 273 22.86 4.26 5.07
C LEU A 273 22.43 5.50 4.26
N ALA A 274 22.66 5.52 2.95
CA ALA A 274 22.23 6.61 2.08
C ALA A 274 20.71 6.80 2.14
N LYS A 275 19.93 5.72 2.04
CA LYS A 275 18.46 5.77 2.14
C LYS A 275 17.99 6.28 3.51
N PHE A 276 18.62 5.83 4.60
CA PHE A 276 18.33 6.31 5.95
C PHE A 276 18.60 7.82 6.09
N LEU A 277 19.76 8.28 5.61
CA LEU A 277 20.20 9.66 5.76
C LEU A 277 19.39 10.62 4.88
N ILE A 278 19.21 10.29 3.60
CA ILE A 278 18.44 11.11 2.65
C ILE A 278 16.97 11.20 3.06
N GLY A 279 16.41 10.16 3.67
CA GLY A 279 15.02 10.15 4.12
C GLY A 279 14.71 11.09 5.30
N ARG A 280 15.72 11.72 5.90
CA ARG A 280 15.61 12.54 7.11
C ARG A 280 16.17 13.95 6.95
N ILE A 281 16.62 14.30 5.76
CA ILE A 281 17.14 15.62 5.44
C ILE A 281 16.22 16.34 4.48
N ASP A 282 16.03 17.64 4.69
CA ASP A 282 15.37 18.49 3.70
C ASP A 282 16.38 18.91 2.63
N TYR A 283 16.54 18.05 1.63
CA TYR A 283 17.42 18.32 0.48
C TYR A 283 16.76 19.13 -0.62
N ARG A 284 15.48 19.53 -0.48
CA ARG A 284 14.72 20.23 -1.52
C ARG A 284 14.70 21.73 -1.30
N SER A 285 14.77 22.16 -0.04
CA SER A 285 14.88 23.58 0.32
C SER A 285 16.32 24.08 0.19
N GLU A 286 16.49 25.33 -0.24
CA GLU A 286 17.81 25.99 -0.27
C GLU A 286 18.35 26.22 1.15
N VAL A 287 17.45 26.51 2.09
CA VAL A 287 17.74 26.60 3.52
C VAL A 287 17.02 25.43 4.21
N PRO A 288 17.74 24.48 4.83
CA PRO A 288 17.11 23.33 5.47
C PRO A 288 16.40 23.76 6.75
N ASP A 289 15.24 23.15 7.01
CA ASP A 289 14.43 23.45 8.20
C ASP A 289 15.23 23.24 9.50
N PRO A 290 15.39 24.26 10.38
CA PRO A 290 16.16 24.16 11.62
C PRO A 290 15.66 23.07 12.59
N THR A 291 14.38 22.74 12.54
CA THR A 291 13.77 21.68 13.35
C THR A 291 14.21 20.30 12.84
N LEU A 292 14.22 20.09 11.53
CA LEU A 292 14.71 18.85 10.92
C LEU A 292 16.21 18.67 11.14
N ILE A 293 16.99 19.75 11.07
CA ILE A 293 18.41 19.73 11.44
C ILE A 293 18.56 19.27 12.90
N ARG A 294 17.87 19.91 13.85
CA ARG A 294 17.96 19.59 15.28
C ARG A 294 17.52 18.16 15.60
N ILE A 295 16.49 17.67 14.91
CA ILE A 295 16.04 16.28 15.02
C ILE A 295 17.12 15.33 14.48
N GLY A 296 17.71 15.62 13.32
CA GLY A 296 18.78 14.83 12.74
C GLY A 296 20.04 14.78 13.62
N GLU A 297 20.44 15.93 14.18
CA GLU A 297 21.58 16.04 15.11
C GLU A 297 21.32 15.27 16.41
N ARG A 298 20.13 15.43 17.01
CA ARG A 298 19.76 14.68 18.21
C ARG A 298 19.70 13.17 17.95
N ASP A 299 19.10 12.78 16.82
CA ASP A 299 18.86 11.38 16.52
C ASP A 299 20.15 10.68 16.09
N THR A 300 21.05 11.33 15.35
CA THR A 300 22.28 10.69 14.84
C THR A 300 23.55 11.04 15.59
N GLY A 301 23.53 12.10 16.41
CA GLY A 301 24.71 12.65 17.07
C GLY A 301 25.69 13.35 16.11
N MET A 302 25.29 13.61 14.85
CA MET A 302 26.15 14.21 13.83
C MET A 302 25.67 15.61 13.48
N ARG A 303 26.60 16.55 13.31
CA ARG A 303 26.32 17.87 12.76
C ARG A 303 25.82 17.77 11.31
N TYR A 304 25.03 18.75 10.89
CA TYR A 304 24.44 18.79 9.55
C TYR A 304 25.45 18.60 8.40
N ASP A 305 26.61 19.26 8.46
CA ASP A 305 27.62 19.16 7.39
C ASP A 305 28.23 17.76 7.28
N ASP A 306 28.52 17.13 8.42
CA ASP A 306 29.03 15.75 8.47
C ASP A 306 27.97 14.75 7.99
N TYR A 307 26.72 15.02 8.32
CA TYR A 307 25.56 14.25 7.87
C TYR A 307 25.44 14.27 6.35
N VAL A 308 25.48 15.47 5.75
CA VAL A 308 25.43 15.65 4.28
C VAL A 308 26.62 14.97 3.61
N LYS A 309 27.83 15.15 4.14
CA LYS A 309 29.05 14.52 3.62
C LYS A 309 28.95 12.99 3.62
N LEU A 310 28.44 12.41 4.71
CA LEU A 310 28.25 10.96 4.81
C LEU A 310 27.15 10.45 3.87
N ALA A 311 26.04 11.19 3.74
CA ALA A 311 24.96 10.86 2.81
C ALA A 311 25.47 10.82 1.36
N ARG A 312 26.23 11.85 0.94
CA ARG A 312 26.84 11.92 -0.40
C ARG A 312 27.81 10.77 -0.66
N LYS A 313 28.72 10.51 0.29
CA LYS A 313 29.71 9.41 0.18
C LYS A 313 29.03 8.06 0.02
N SER A 314 28.02 7.80 0.86
CA SER A 314 27.28 6.54 0.86
C SER A 314 26.46 6.37 -0.42
N LEU A 315 25.80 7.44 -0.87
CA LEU A 315 25.02 7.44 -2.11
C LEU A 315 25.90 7.15 -3.34
N ALA A 316 27.04 7.83 -3.45
CA ALA A 316 27.97 7.65 -4.57
C ALA A 316 28.54 6.23 -4.60
N LEU A 317 28.92 5.68 -3.44
CA LEU A 317 29.42 4.30 -3.34
C LEU A 317 28.34 3.29 -3.74
N ALA A 318 27.13 3.40 -3.20
CA ALA A 318 26.03 2.50 -3.54
C ALA A 318 25.66 2.58 -5.04
N ALA A 319 25.61 3.79 -5.60
CA ALA A 319 25.35 4.01 -7.02
C ALA A 319 26.43 3.37 -7.92
N LYS A 320 27.72 3.49 -7.55
CA LYS A 320 28.84 2.86 -8.28
C LYS A 320 28.68 1.34 -8.38
N HIS A 321 28.12 0.71 -7.35
CA HIS A 321 27.89 -0.73 -7.30
C HIS A 321 26.53 -1.18 -7.85
N GLY A 322 25.74 -0.28 -8.44
CA GLY A 322 24.50 -0.62 -9.14
C GLY A 322 23.26 -0.66 -8.27
N ASP A 323 23.26 -0.06 -7.07
CA ASP A 323 22.03 0.12 -6.29
C ASP A 323 21.07 1.07 -7.03
N CYS A 324 19.89 0.56 -7.41
CA CYS A 324 18.93 1.25 -8.26
C CYS A 324 18.38 2.54 -7.65
N TYR A 325 18.11 2.54 -6.35
CA TYR A 325 17.67 3.73 -5.62
C TYR A 325 18.77 4.80 -5.64
N SER A 326 20.01 4.39 -5.36
CA SER A 326 21.15 5.30 -5.23
C SER A 326 21.57 5.89 -6.57
N MET A 327 21.59 5.09 -7.64
CA MET A 327 21.85 5.58 -9.00
C MET A 327 20.80 6.63 -9.42
N TYR A 328 19.52 6.36 -9.20
CA TYR A 328 18.44 7.30 -9.53
C TYR A 328 18.54 8.59 -8.69
N LYS A 329 18.79 8.48 -7.38
CA LYS A 329 18.91 9.65 -6.51
C LYS A 329 20.14 10.49 -6.81
N LEU A 330 21.26 9.86 -7.12
CA LEU A 330 22.47 10.57 -7.58
C LEU A 330 22.18 11.34 -8.87
N ALA A 331 21.47 10.73 -9.82
CA ALA A 331 21.04 11.39 -11.04
C ALA A 331 20.15 12.61 -10.77
N GLU A 332 19.13 12.50 -9.92
CA GLU A 332 18.27 13.65 -9.56
C GLU A 332 19.08 14.77 -8.90
N PHE A 333 20.00 14.45 -7.99
CA PHE A 333 20.80 15.47 -7.31
C PHE A 333 21.80 16.17 -8.24
N GLN A 334 22.42 15.45 -9.16
CA GLN A 334 23.29 16.06 -10.18
C GLN A 334 22.48 16.85 -11.21
N ARG A 335 21.27 16.41 -11.56
CA ARG A 335 20.40 17.18 -12.47
C ARG A 335 19.97 18.51 -11.86
N LEU A 336 19.66 18.52 -10.56
CA LEU A 336 19.10 19.68 -9.87
C LEU A 336 20.12 20.52 -9.11
N GLY A 337 21.35 20.03 -8.92
CA GLY A 337 22.35 20.70 -8.09
C GLY A 337 22.03 20.65 -6.59
N GLN A 338 21.53 19.52 -6.10
CA GLN A 338 21.04 19.37 -4.72
C GLN A 338 22.00 18.56 -3.84
N LEU A 339 21.81 18.66 -2.51
CA LEU A 339 22.60 17.92 -1.50
C LEU A 339 24.13 18.12 -1.70
N GLY A 340 24.55 19.32 -2.10
CA GLY A 340 25.95 19.67 -2.33
C GLY A 340 26.60 19.02 -3.57
N PHE A 341 25.82 18.41 -4.47
CA PHE A 341 26.31 18.02 -5.79
C PHE A 341 26.25 19.20 -6.76
N ALA A 342 27.29 19.35 -7.59
CA ALA A 342 27.27 20.30 -8.68
C ALA A 342 26.21 19.89 -9.72
N LYS A 343 25.57 20.90 -10.34
CA LYS A 343 24.61 20.68 -11.41
C LYS A 343 25.34 20.16 -12.65
N ALA A 344 25.09 18.90 -13.01
CA ALA A 344 25.73 18.18 -14.10
C ALA A 344 24.67 17.34 -14.85
N PRO A 345 23.86 17.97 -15.72
CA PRO A 345 22.74 17.31 -16.39
C PRO A 345 23.17 16.12 -17.28
N ASP A 346 24.32 16.21 -17.95
CA ASP A 346 24.81 15.14 -18.85
C ASP A 346 25.23 13.88 -18.08
N VAL A 347 25.81 14.08 -16.88
CA VAL A 347 26.15 12.99 -15.96
C VAL A 347 24.86 12.35 -15.40
N ALA A 348 23.87 13.18 -15.06
CA ALA A 348 22.57 12.70 -14.61
C ALA A 348 21.85 11.87 -15.69
N GLU A 349 21.90 12.31 -16.94
CA GLU A 349 21.34 11.59 -18.08
C GLU A 349 21.95 10.20 -18.25
N THR A 350 23.28 10.12 -18.20
CA THR A 350 24.02 8.85 -18.23
C THR A 350 23.60 7.92 -17.07
N LEU A 351 23.39 8.47 -15.87
CA LEU A 351 22.94 7.69 -14.72
C LEU A 351 21.49 7.19 -14.87
N TYR A 352 20.57 8.01 -15.38
CA TYR A 352 19.21 7.56 -15.69
C TYR A 352 19.22 6.42 -16.72
N GLN A 353 20.04 6.52 -17.77
CA GLN A 353 20.19 5.45 -18.76
C GLN A 353 20.69 4.15 -18.11
N ARG A 354 21.70 4.23 -17.24
CA ARG A 354 22.19 3.07 -16.47
C ARG A 354 21.13 2.45 -15.58
N VAL A 355 20.27 3.27 -14.93
CA VAL A 355 19.13 2.76 -14.15
C VAL A 355 18.18 1.97 -15.06
N VAL A 356 17.82 2.52 -16.23
CA VAL A 356 16.91 1.84 -17.19
C VAL A 356 17.48 0.52 -17.70
N GLN A 357 18.79 0.45 -17.92
CA GLN A 357 19.45 -0.75 -18.46
C GLN A 357 19.67 -1.84 -17.41
N ARG A 358 19.96 -1.46 -16.15
CA ARG A 358 20.46 -2.40 -15.13
C ARG A 358 19.40 -2.85 -14.11
N CYS A 359 18.37 -2.05 -13.91
CA CYS A 359 17.36 -2.29 -12.88
C CYS A 359 16.12 -3.00 -13.44
N ASP A 360 15.32 -3.60 -12.55
CA ASP A 360 14.06 -4.22 -12.92
C ASP A 360 13.19 -3.23 -13.74
N PRO A 361 12.77 -3.58 -14.96
CA PRO A 361 11.97 -2.70 -15.82
C PRO A 361 10.66 -2.20 -15.20
N LYS A 362 10.11 -2.93 -14.22
CA LYS A 362 8.91 -2.57 -13.46
C LYS A 362 9.21 -1.71 -12.24
N SER A 363 10.47 -1.52 -11.87
CA SER A 363 10.82 -0.72 -10.71
C SER A 363 10.43 0.75 -10.90
N PHE A 364 9.98 1.36 -9.82
CA PHE A 364 9.65 2.79 -9.77
C PHE A 364 10.80 3.65 -10.33
N PHE A 365 12.05 3.32 -10.00
CA PHE A 365 13.23 4.07 -10.44
C PHE A 365 13.44 4.01 -11.95
N VAL A 366 13.15 2.87 -12.60
CA VAL A 366 13.21 2.76 -14.06
C VAL A 366 12.11 3.58 -14.73
N ILE A 367 10.89 3.51 -14.21
CA ILE A 367 9.76 4.31 -14.72
C ILE A 367 10.08 5.81 -14.64
N MET A 368 10.56 6.26 -13.49
CA MET A 368 10.94 7.67 -13.28
C MET A 368 12.12 8.06 -14.17
N SER A 369 13.15 7.22 -14.28
CA SER A 369 14.31 7.49 -15.15
C SER A 369 13.89 7.63 -16.61
N ARG A 370 13.01 6.76 -17.12
CA ARG A 370 12.44 6.88 -18.47
C ARG A 370 11.70 8.19 -18.68
N SER A 371 10.94 8.65 -17.69
CA SER A 371 10.28 9.96 -17.74
C SER A 371 11.28 11.12 -17.83
N ARG A 372 12.47 11.01 -17.21
CA ARG A 372 13.50 12.06 -17.26
C ARG A 372 14.29 12.08 -18.57
N LEU A 373 14.38 10.93 -19.24
CA LEU A 373 15.07 10.73 -20.53
C LEU A 373 14.21 11.06 -21.75
N LYS A 374 12.88 10.98 -21.62
CA LYS A 374 11.95 11.46 -22.64
C LYS A 374 11.92 12.99 -22.60
N ARG A 375 12.83 13.61 -23.32
CA ARG A 375 12.69 15.00 -23.78
C ARG A 375 12.53 15.00 -25.28
#